data_AF-A0A7J6R8S9-F1
#
_entry.id   AF-A0A7J6R8S9-F1
#
_cell.length_a   1.000
_cell.length_b   1.000
_cell.length_c   1.000
_cell.angle_alpha   90.00
_cell.angle_beta   90.00
_cell.angle_gamma   90.00
#
_symmetry.space_group_name_H-M   'P 1'
#
loop_
_entity.id
_entity.type
_entity.pdbx_description
1 polymer ?
#
loop_
_entity_poly.entity_id
_entity_poly.type
_entity_poly.pdbx_seq_one_letter_code
_entity_poly.pdbx_strand_id
1 'polypeptide(L)'
;RESKSLGFNVTQLEYRCELPSEGSKMDESADFLAVLANAEEGETVVGSVEFGLVSEPRYGTWVYLNGVNVKDAWRKRGVATAMLTRLLAYIRMGWPGVAGAYLLLGSSAKFVRSFYEKLGFVKKGKPFCYDGYVYRFNSSHAEALPKDLPLIDMQLPFTNDPYDAVVLAELFSPTTG
;
A
#
# COMPACT_ATOMS: atom_id res chain seq x y z
N ARG A 1 -36.66 -9.42 6.22
CA ARG A 1 -35.65 -10.30 5.59
C ARG A 1 -34.39 -10.19 6.43
N GLU A 2 -34.15 -11.16 7.32
CA GLU A 2 -32.90 -11.23 8.07
C GLU A 2 -31.78 -11.56 7.07
N SER A 3 -30.88 -10.61 6.87
CA SER A 3 -29.67 -10.84 6.09
C SER A 3 -28.82 -11.81 6.89
N LYS A 4 -28.76 -13.08 6.48
CA LYS A 4 -27.74 -14.02 6.97
C LYS A 4 -26.40 -13.35 6.76
N SER A 5 -25.74 -12.90 7.82
CA SER A 5 -24.38 -12.39 7.72
C SER A 5 -23.51 -13.54 7.24
N LEU A 6 -23.21 -13.57 5.95
CA LEU A 6 -22.19 -14.46 5.41
C LEU A 6 -20.93 -14.26 6.25
N GLY A 7 -20.46 -15.35 6.85
CA GLY A 7 -19.35 -15.39 7.78
C GLY A 7 -18.00 -15.19 7.08
N PHE A 8 -17.82 -14.04 6.41
CA PHE A 8 -16.60 -13.71 5.67
C PHE A 8 -15.40 -13.59 6.61
N ASN A 9 -14.32 -14.31 6.28
CA ASN A 9 -13.05 -14.33 7.02
C ASN A 9 -11.87 -13.99 6.08
N VAL A 10 -10.90 -13.20 6.56
CA VAL A 10 -9.66 -12.84 5.84
C VAL A 10 -8.82 -14.06 5.43
N THR A 11 -8.95 -15.19 6.12
CA THR A 11 -8.26 -16.43 5.76
C THR A 11 -8.76 -17.05 4.45
N GLN A 12 -9.91 -16.60 3.94
CA GLN A 12 -10.48 -17.03 2.66
C GLN A 12 -9.94 -16.22 1.47
N LEU A 13 -9.05 -15.27 1.74
CA LEU A 13 -8.50 -14.37 0.74
C LEU A 13 -7.13 -14.83 0.27
N GLU A 14 -6.98 -14.84 -1.05
CA GLU A 14 -5.71 -14.84 -1.73
C GLU A 14 -5.28 -13.41 -2.01
N TYR A 15 -3.97 -13.22 -2.13
CA TYR A 15 -3.38 -11.92 -2.35
C TYR A 15 -2.45 -12.03 -3.54
N ARG A 16 -2.69 -11.18 -4.52
CA ARG A 16 -2.02 -11.25 -5.82
C ARG A 16 -1.69 -9.83 -6.23
N CYS A 17 -0.61 -9.67 -6.96
CA CYS A 17 -0.33 -8.41 -7.62
C CYS A 17 -0.76 -8.54 -9.08
N GLU A 18 -1.35 -7.49 -9.61
CA GLU A 18 -1.73 -7.37 -11.01
C GLU A 18 -1.06 -6.12 -11.59
N LEU A 19 -0.52 -6.27 -12.80
CA LEU A 19 -0.02 -5.14 -13.57
C LEU A 19 -1.20 -4.25 -13.98
N PRO A 20 -0.98 -2.94 -14.18
CA PRO A 20 -2.04 -2.05 -14.62
C PRO A 20 -2.66 -2.58 -15.92
N SER A 21 -4.00 -2.62 -15.97
CA SER A 21 -4.72 -3.02 -17.17
C SER A 21 -4.21 -2.25 -18.41
N GLU A 22 -4.04 -2.95 -19.54
CA GLU A 22 -3.60 -2.36 -20.80
C GLU A 22 -4.46 -1.12 -21.14
N GLY A 23 -3.92 0.08 -20.94
CA GLY A 23 -4.67 1.32 -21.18
C GLY A 23 -4.36 2.48 -20.23
N SER A 24 -3.80 2.24 -19.05
CA SER A 24 -3.25 3.32 -18.20
C SER A 24 -1.96 3.85 -18.84
N LYS A 25 -2.06 4.91 -19.62
CA LYS A 25 -0.89 5.54 -20.29
C LYS A 25 -0.12 6.52 -19.40
N MET A 26 -0.55 6.73 -18.15
CA MET A 26 -0.01 7.80 -17.31
C MET A 26 0.48 7.37 -15.93
N ASP A 27 0.17 6.16 -15.48
CA ASP A 27 0.69 5.65 -14.22
C ASP A 27 1.13 4.21 -14.43
N GLU A 28 2.42 3.95 -14.24
CA GLU A 28 2.97 2.59 -14.26
C GLU A 28 2.58 1.82 -13.00
N SER A 29 1.84 2.41 -12.05
CA SER A 29 1.39 1.79 -10.80
C SER A 29 0.81 0.37 -10.99
N ALA A 30 1.07 -0.50 -10.01
CA ALA A 30 0.49 -1.83 -9.94
C ALA A 30 -0.56 -1.91 -8.84
N ASP A 31 -1.45 -2.89 -8.96
CA ASP A 31 -2.47 -3.18 -7.96
C ASP A 31 -2.10 -4.42 -7.16
N PHE A 32 -2.13 -4.31 -5.83
CA PHE A 32 -2.08 -5.45 -4.91
C PHE A 32 -3.50 -5.79 -4.45
N LEU A 33 -4.03 -6.90 -4.93
CA LEU A 33 -5.42 -7.30 -4.76
C LEU A 33 -5.59 -8.28 -3.61
N ALA A 34 -6.72 -8.17 -2.93
CA ALA A 34 -7.29 -9.21 -2.09
C ALA A 34 -8.45 -9.86 -2.84
N VAL A 35 -8.38 -11.18 -3.03
CA VAL A 35 -9.27 -11.94 -3.91
C VAL A 35 -9.86 -13.13 -3.15
N LEU A 36 -11.15 -13.42 -3.32
CA LEU A 36 -11.76 -14.64 -2.77
C LEU A 36 -11.18 -15.89 -3.44
N ALA A 37 -10.56 -16.78 -2.66
CA ALA A 37 -9.87 -17.98 -3.17
C ALA A 37 -10.76 -18.93 -4.00
N ASN A 38 -12.07 -18.94 -3.71
CA ASN A 38 -13.03 -19.88 -4.31
C ASN A 38 -14.19 -19.18 -5.05
N ALA A 39 -14.02 -17.91 -5.45
CA ALA A 39 -15.09 -17.19 -6.14
C ALA A 39 -15.11 -17.51 -7.65
N GLU A 40 -16.31 -17.64 -8.21
CA GLU A 40 -16.55 -17.71 -9.66
C GLU A 40 -16.18 -16.38 -10.35
N GLU A 41 -15.94 -16.41 -11.65
CA GLU A 41 -15.56 -15.25 -12.47
C GLU A 41 -16.51 -14.05 -12.25
N GLY A 42 -15.96 -12.89 -11.84
CA GLY A 42 -16.66 -11.60 -11.81
C GLY A 42 -16.89 -10.95 -10.43
N GLU A 43 -16.79 -11.67 -9.31
CA GLU A 43 -16.97 -11.09 -7.95
C GLU A 43 -15.76 -11.30 -7.00
N THR A 44 -14.61 -11.65 -7.57
CA THR A 44 -13.46 -12.19 -6.86
C THR A 44 -12.70 -11.15 -6.03
N VAL A 45 -12.53 -9.91 -6.52
CA VAL A 45 -11.73 -8.87 -5.83
C VAL A 45 -12.52 -8.21 -4.71
N VAL A 46 -12.01 -8.24 -3.48
CA VAL A 46 -12.64 -7.65 -2.29
C VAL A 46 -11.94 -6.38 -1.82
N GLY A 47 -10.71 -6.14 -2.28
CA GLY A 47 -9.97 -4.92 -2.05
C GLY A 47 -8.74 -4.82 -2.95
N SER A 48 -8.21 -3.61 -3.06
CA SER A 48 -7.00 -3.29 -3.82
C SER A 48 -6.15 -2.28 -3.07
N VAL A 49 -4.85 -2.33 -3.31
CA VAL A 49 -3.88 -1.28 -2.97
C VAL A 49 -3.09 -0.93 -4.21
N GLU A 50 -3.19 0.31 -4.65
CA GLU A 50 -2.40 0.81 -5.77
C GLU A 50 -1.05 1.34 -5.25
N PHE A 51 0.03 0.96 -5.92
CA PHE A 51 1.39 1.33 -5.52
C PHE A 51 2.36 1.47 -6.70
N GLY A 52 3.38 2.31 -6.53
CA GLY A 52 4.43 2.56 -7.51
C GLY A 52 5.80 2.78 -6.86
N LEU A 53 6.89 2.55 -7.60
CA LEU A 53 8.23 2.90 -7.18
C LEU A 53 8.61 4.32 -7.60
N VAL A 54 9.24 5.02 -6.66
CA VAL A 54 9.76 6.37 -6.83
C VAL A 54 11.21 6.36 -6.39
N SER A 55 12.12 6.76 -7.27
CA SER A 55 13.55 6.86 -6.93
C SER A 55 14.02 8.30 -6.99
N GLU A 56 14.61 8.75 -5.90
CA GLU A 56 15.19 10.08 -5.79
C GLU A 56 16.66 9.96 -5.37
N PRO A 57 17.64 10.51 -6.12
CA PRO A 57 19.06 10.32 -5.85
C PRO A 57 19.50 10.53 -4.41
N ARG A 58 18.86 11.45 -3.68
CA ARG A 58 19.22 11.77 -2.29
C ARG A 58 18.65 10.78 -1.26
N TYR A 59 17.54 10.12 -1.56
CA TYR A 59 16.77 9.34 -0.59
C TYR A 59 16.64 7.86 -0.95
N GLY A 60 17.11 7.47 -2.14
CA GLY A 60 17.02 6.12 -2.67
C GLY A 60 15.62 5.82 -3.23
N THR A 61 15.32 4.54 -3.37
CA THR A 61 14.06 4.04 -3.90
C THR A 61 13.03 3.83 -2.79
N TRP A 62 11.82 4.34 -3.00
CA TRP A 62 10.67 4.26 -2.09
C TRP A 62 9.44 3.78 -2.84
N VAL A 63 8.48 3.21 -2.11
CA VAL A 63 7.16 2.87 -2.64
C VAL A 63 6.16 3.96 -2.28
N TYR A 64 5.48 4.51 -3.27
CA TYR A 64 4.29 5.32 -3.07
C TYR A 64 3.05 4.42 -2.97
N LEU A 65 2.17 4.68 -1.99
CA LEU A 65 0.86 4.05 -1.90
C LEU A 65 -0.23 5.08 -2.24
N ASN A 66 -0.90 4.90 -3.37
CA ASN A 66 -1.86 5.87 -3.91
C ASN A 66 -3.26 5.70 -3.29
N GLY A 67 -3.70 4.45 -3.06
CA GLY A 67 -5.02 4.21 -2.51
C GLY A 67 -5.19 2.81 -1.95
N VAL A 68 -6.02 2.69 -0.90
CA VAL A 68 -6.45 1.40 -0.34
C VAL A 68 -7.95 1.34 -0.38
N ASN A 69 -8.49 0.44 -1.19
CA ASN A 69 -9.92 0.25 -1.38
C ASN A 69 -10.37 -1.11 -0.84
N VAL A 70 -11.47 -1.13 -0.10
CA VAL A 70 -12.09 -2.37 0.40
C VAL A 70 -13.60 -2.26 0.21
N LYS A 71 -14.20 -3.27 -0.43
CA LYS A 71 -15.66 -3.38 -0.62
C LYS A 71 -16.38 -3.29 0.73
N ASP A 72 -17.53 -2.61 0.76
CA ASP A 72 -18.24 -2.31 2.01
C ASP A 72 -18.53 -3.54 2.88
N ALA A 73 -18.93 -4.65 2.26
CA ALA A 73 -19.21 -5.92 2.95
C ALA A 73 -17.98 -6.51 3.70
N TRP A 74 -16.78 -6.09 3.30
CA TRP A 74 -15.48 -6.55 3.82
C TRP A 74 -14.79 -5.54 4.74
N ARG A 75 -15.34 -4.34 4.88
CA ARG A 75 -14.79 -3.33 5.79
C ARG A 75 -14.90 -3.78 7.24
N LYS A 76 -13.96 -3.31 8.07
CA LYS A 76 -13.83 -3.68 9.50
C LYS A 76 -13.59 -5.18 9.77
N ARG A 77 -13.23 -5.96 8.76
CA ARG A 77 -12.84 -7.38 8.88
C ARG A 77 -11.33 -7.62 8.86
N GLY A 78 -10.52 -6.56 8.83
CA GLY A 78 -9.05 -6.66 8.77
C GLY A 78 -8.47 -6.82 7.37
N VAL A 79 -9.28 -6.75 6.30
CA VAL A 79 -8.80 -6.91 4.91
C VAL A 79 -7.70 -5.91 4.56
N ALA A 80 -7.92 -4.62 4.81
CA ALA A 80 -6.91 -3.57 4.54
C ALA A 80 -5.61 -3.81 5.32
N THR A 81 -5.70 -4.17 6.61
CA THR A 81 -4.53 -4.51 7.44
C THR A 81 -3.78 -5.69 6.81
N ALA A 82 -4.45 -6.80 6.51
CA ALA A 82 -3.81 -7.98 5.95
C ALA A 82 -3.17 -7.71 4.58
N MET A 83 -3.86 -6.93 3.73
CA MET A 83 -3.39 -6.56 2.40
C MET A 83 -2.13 -5.69 2.47
N LEU A 84 -2.14 -4.63 3.28
CA LEU A 84 -0.97 -3.77 3.47
C LEU A 84 0.20 -4.51 4.12
N THR A 85 -0.06 -5.34 5.14
CA THR A 85 0.99 -6.15 5.77
C THR A 85 1.65 -7.09 4.76
N ARG A 86 0.85 -7.75 3.91
CA ARG A 86 1.37 -8.64 2.85
C ARG A 86 2.11 -7.86 1.76
N LEU A 87 1.59 -6.71 1.32
CA LEU A 87 2.25 -5.86 0.33
C LEU A 87 3.62 -5.38 0.84
N LEU A 88 3.69 -4.87 2.08
CA LEU A 88 4.94 -4.41 2.69
C LEU A 88 5.96 -5.53 2.84
N ALA A 89 5.51 -6.73 3.25
CA ALA A 89 6.36 -7.92 3.32
C ALA A 89 6.87 -8.33 1.94
N TYR A 90 5.98 -8.35 0.95
CA TYR A 90 6.28 -8.68 -0.43
C TYR A 90 7.35 -7.74 -1.02
N ILE A 91 7.17 -6.43 -0.86
CA ILE A 91 8.13 -5.42 -1.30
C ILE A 91 9.49 -5.63 -0.63
N ARG A 92 9.50 -5.79 0.70
CA ARG A 92 10.73 -5.95 1.47
C ARG A 92 11.53 -7.19 1.04
N MET A 93 10.84 -8.29 0.75
CA MET A 93 11.46 -9.55 0.36
C MET A 93 11.93 -9.54 -1.10
N GLY A 94 11.11 -9.02 -2.02
CA GLY A 94 11.44 -8.97 -3.45
C GLY A 94 12.50 -7.94 -3.81
N TRP A 95 12.57 -6.81 -3.07
CA TRP A 95 13.46 -5.69 -3.40
C TRP A 95 14.15 -5.12 -2.16
N PRO A 96 15.22 -5.77 -1.68
CA PRO A 96 15.97 -5.33 -0.50
C PRO A 96 16.57 -3.92 -0.60
N GLY A 97 16.67 -3.35 -1.82
CA GLY A 97 17.14 -1.98 -2.05
C GLY A 97 16.11 -0.88 -1.79
N VAL A 98 14.82 -1.24 -1.61
CA VAL A 98 13.77 -0.26 -1.30
C VAL A 98 13.87 0.14 0.17
N ALA A 99 13.91 1.45 0.45
CA ALA A 99 14.11 1.98 1.79
C ALA A 99 12.83 1.92 2.66
N GLY A 100 11.67 2.01 2.03
CA GLY A 100 10.39 2.07 2.71
C GLY A 100 9.22 2.37 1.78
N ALA A 101 8.08 2.70 2.39
CA ALA A 101 6.88 3.16 1.71
C ALA A 101 6.44 4.53 2.25
N TYR A 102 5.72 5.31 1.45
CA TYR A 102 5.11 6.55 1.86
C TYR A 102 3.69 6.69 1.29
N LEU A 103 2.90 7.55 1.91
CA LEU A 103 1.54 7.86 1.49
C LEU A 103 1.14 9.27 1.92
N LEU A 104 0.13 9.81 1.25
CA LEU A 104 -0.46 11.12 1.52
C LEU A 104 -1.90 10.97 2.00
N LEU A 105 -2.24 11.59 3.13
CA LEU A 105 -3.61 11.60 3.66
C LEU A 105 -4.22 12.99 3.64
N GLY A 106 -5.48 13.07 3.25
CA GLY A 106 -6.28 14.29 3.39
C GLY A 106 -6.41 14.71 4.86
N SER A 107 -6.45 16.03 5.10
CA SER A 107 -6.43 16.63 6.43
C SER A 107 -7.66 16.32 7.32
N SER A 108 -8.75 15.83 6.74
CA SER A 108 -9.98 15.44 7.45
C SER A 108 -10.01 13.98 7.91
N ALA A 109 -9.02 13.16 7.52
CA ALA A 109 -9.08 11.70 7.66
C ALA A 109 -8.57 11.16 9.02
N LYS A 110 -9.06 11.69 10.16
CA LYS A 110 -8.58 11.30 11.51
C LYS A 110 -8.56 9.78 11.77
N PHE A 111 -9.62 9.08 11.37
CA PHE A 111 -9.71 7.62 11.53
C PHE A 111 -8.65 6.88 10.71
N VAL A 112 -8.38 7.36 9.49
CA VAL A 112 -7.41 6.78 8.57
C VAL A 112 -5.98 6.96 9.08
N ARG A 113 -5.68 8.08 9.73
CA ARG A 113 -4.36 8.31 10.37
C ARG A 113 -4.03 7.24 11.40
N SER A 114 -4.92 7.02 12.37
CA SER A 114 -4.71 6.02 13.43
C SER A 114 -4.56 4.60 12.87
N PHE A 115 -5.23 4.30 11.76
CA PHE A 115 -5.08 3.02 11.07
C PHE A 115 -3.64 2.83 10.56
N TYR A 116 -3.08 3.80 9.85
CA TYR A 116 -1.70 3.71 9.33
C TYR A 116 -0.64 3.79 10.43
N GLU A 117 -0.85 4.62 11.45
CA GLU A 117 0.06 4.69 12.61
C GLU A 117 0.19 3.35 13.33
N LYS A 118 -0.92 2.61 13.50
CA LYS A 118 -0.90 1.25 14.06
C LYS A 118 -0.19 0.22 13.17
N LEU A 119 -0.10 0.48 11.88
CA LEU A 119 0.68 -0.33 10.95
C LEU A 119 2.18 0.02 11.00
N GLY A 120 2.58 1.06 11.74
CA GLY A 120 3.97 1.50 11.87
C GLY A 120 4.34 2.68 10.99
N PHE A 121 3.38 3.30 10.29
CA PHE A 121 3.64 4.54 9.56
C PHE A 121 3.81 5.71 10.53
N VAL A 122 4.76 6.59 10.24
CA VAL A 122 5.08 7.77 11.04
C VAL A 122 4.84 9.01 10.21
N LYS A 123 4.11 9.99 10.76
CA LYS A 123 3.93 11.30 10.12
C LYS A 123 5.29 11.99 9.96
N LYS A 124 5.58 12.51 8.76
CA LYS A 124 6.85 13.20 8.47
C LYS A 124 6.73 14.64 8.02
N GLY A 125 5.69 14.97 7.28
CA GLY A 125 5.55 16.31 6.74
C GLY A 125 4.13 16.63 6.33
N LYS A 126 3.96 17.78 5.72
CA LYS A 126 2.70 18.19 5.12
C LYS A 126 2.93 18.71 3.70
N PRO A 127 3.32 17.84 2.75
CA PRO A 127 3.54 18.27 1.38
C PRO A 127 2.24 18.82 0.81
N PHE A 128 2.31 20.03 0.26
CA PHE A 128 1.15 20.81 -0.19
C PHE A 128 0.06 20.93 0.90
N CYS A 129 -1.07 20.22 0.75
CA CYS A 129 -2.21 20.23 1.66
C CYS A 129 -2.47 18.88 2.36
N TYR A 130 -1.62 17.87 2.12
CA TYR A 130 -1.77 16.51 2.64
C TYR A 130 -0.85 16.24 3.82
N ASP A 131 -1.27 15.41 4.76
CA ASP A 131 -0.36 14.86 5.77
C ASP A 131 0.41 13.68 5.18
N GLY A 132 1.73 13.80 5.17
CA GLY A 132 2.62 12.77 4.65
C GLY A 132 3.09 11.79 5.72
N TYR A 133 3.00 10.50 5.41
CA TYR A 133 3.38 9.40 6.30
C TYR A 133 4.40 8.49 5.64
N VAL A 134 5.34 7.97 6.44
CA VAL A 134 6.37 7.05 5.94
C VAL A 134 6.44 5.79 6.80
N TYR A 135 6.70 4.66 6.16
CA TYR A 135 7.02 3.38 6.77
C TYR A 135 8.43 2.99 6.36
N ARG A 136 9.29 2.67 7.32
CA ARG A 136 10.69 2.29 7.04
C ARG A 136 10.88 0.79 7.17
N PHE A 137 11.53 0.16 6.19
CA PHE A 137 11.79 -1.29 6.23
C PHE A 137 12.90 -1.71 7.21
N ASN A 138 13.65 -0.75 7.75
CA ASN A 138 14.59 -0.97 8.84
C ASN A 138 14.00 -0.68 10.24
N SER A 139 12.67 -0.48 10.35
CA SER A 139 12.00 -0.27 11.63
C SER A 139 11.66 -1.60 12.32
N SER A 140 11.44 -1.57 13.64
CA SER A 140 10.96 -2.73 14.41
C SER A 140 9.60 -3.25 13.93
N HIS A 141 8.73 -2.39 13.41
CA HIS A 141 7.46 -2.82 12.82
C HIS A 141 7.68 -3.72 11.59
N ALA A 142 8.76 -3.48 10.83
CA ALA A 142 9.09 -4.32 9.68
C ALA A 142 9.52 -5.72 10.10
N GLU A 143 10.14 -5.89 11.28
CA GLU A 143 10.57 -7.20 11.79
C GLU A 143 9.41 -8.17 12.03
N ALA A 144 8.22 -7.65 12.30
CA ALA A 144 6.98 -8.40 12.49
C ALA A 144 6.25 -8.76 11.17
N LEU A 145 6.75 -8.30 10.02
CA LEU A 145 6.18 -8.67 8.72
C LEU A 145 6.37 -10.17 8.44
N PRO A 146 5.41 -10.82 7.74
CA PRO A 146 5.57 -12.19 7.24
C PRO A 146 6.89 -12.36 6.46
N LYS A 147 7.50 -13.54 6.56
CA LYS A 147 8.80 -13.86 5.94
C LYS A 147 8.73 -15.00 4.93
N ASP A 148 7.54 -15.58 4.77
CA ASP A 148 7.24 -16.79 4.03
C ASP A 148 6.14 -16.54 3.00
N LEU A 149 6.34 -15.51 2.18
CA LEU A 149 5.45 -15.22 1.06
C LEU A 149 6.00 -15.81 -0.24
N PRO A 150 5.14 -16.38 -1.11
CA PRO A 150 5.56 -16.74 -2.45
C PRO A 150 5.94 -15.45 -3.20
N LEU A 151 7.22 -15.31 -3.54
CA LEU A 151 7.66 -14.24 -4.42
C LEU A 151 7.23 -14.59 -5.84
N ILE A 152 6.41 -13.73 -6.43
CA ILE A 152 6.07 -13.83 -7.85
C ILE A 152 7.12 -13.01 -8.57
N ASP A 153 7.76 -13.58 -9.58
CA ASP A 153 8.72 -12.85 -10.41
C ASP A 153 7.94 -11.79 -11.21
N MET A 154 7.90 -10.57 -10.68
CA MET A 154 7.32 -9.42 -11.36
C MET A 154 8.32 -8.29 -11.32
N GLN A 155 8.36 -7.50 -12.37
CA GLN A 155 9.06 -6.22 -12.31
C GLN A 155 8.19 -5.25 -11.50
N LEU A 156 8.82 -4.50 -10.58
CA LEU A 156 8.09 -3.46 -9.87
C LEU A 156 7.72 -2.33 -10.84
N PRO A 157 6.50 -1.80 -10.73
CA PRO A 157 6.09 -0.62 -11.48
C PRO A 157 6.96 0.58 -11.11
N PHE A 158 7.65 1.19 -12.08
CA PHE A 158 8.43 2.40 -11.83
C PHE A 158 7.67 3.62 -12.32
N THR A 159 7.22 4.49 -11.43
CA THR A 159 6.62 5.74 -11.87
C THR A 159 7.72 6.76 -12.16
N ASN A 160 7.67 7.35 -13.35
CA ASN A 160 8.47 8.51 -13.73
C ASN A 160 7.75 9.84 -13.43
N ASP A 161 6.69 9.82 -12.63
CA ASP A 161 5.93 11.02 -12.30
C ASP A 161 6.81 12.01 -11.52
N PRO A 162 7.12 13.21 -12.09
CA PRO A 162 7.90 14.21 -11.38
C PRO A 162 7.21 14.73 -10.11
N TYR A 163 5.87 14.63 -10.01
CA TYR A 163 5.14 15.01 -8.79
C TYR A 163 5.54 14.13 -7.61
N ASP A 164 5.72 12.82 -7.84
CA ASP A 164 6.13 11.89 -6.79
C ASP A 164 7.53 12.16 -6.27
N ALA A 165 8.48 12.49 -7.16
CA ALA A 165 9.83 12.89 -6.75
C ALA A 165 9.82 14.16 -5.90
N VAL A 166 9.00 15.16 -6.26
CA VAL A 166 8.82 16.40 -5.48
C VAL A 166 8.22 16.10 -4.11
N VAL A 167 7.16 15.29 -4.04
CA VAL A 167 6.53 14.88 -2.78
C VAL A 167 7.53 14.17 -1.88
N LEU A 168 8.30 13.24 -2.44
CA LEU A 168 9.33 12.51 -1.70
C LEU A 168 10.40 13.47 -1.16
N ALA A 169 10.84 14.44 -1.96
CA ALA A 169 11.80 15.45 -1.53
C ALA A 169 11.25 16.34 -0.41
N GLU A 170 9.99 16.77 -0.47
CA GLU A 170 9.35 17.57 0.58
C GLU A 170 9.18 16.77 1.89
N LEU A 171 8.80 15.50 1.81
CA LEU A 171 8.64 14.61 2.95
C LEU A 171 9.91 14.45 3.79
N PHE A 172 11.08 14.49 3.13
CA PHE A 172 12.38 14.28 3.77
C PHE A 172 13.21 15.56 3.91
N SER A 173 12.71 16.70 3.45
CA SER A 173 13.36 17.98 3.69
C SER A 173 13.30 18.33 5.18
N PRO A 174 14.37 18.92 5.76
CA PRO A 174 14.32 19.40 7.13
C PRO A 174 13.16 20.39 7.26
N THR A 175 12.24 20.14 8.20
CA THR A 175 11.22 21.14 8.54
C THR A 175 11.95 22.37 9.04
N THR A 176 11.96 23.45 8.26
CA THR A 176 12.32 24.78 8.74
C THR A 176 11.29 25.15 9.81
N GLY A 177 11.67 24.99 11.08
CA GLY A 177 10.87 25.35 12.23
C GLY A 177 10.75 26.86 12.41
#